data_AF-A0A4R6PQD4-F1
#
_entry.id   AF-A0A4R6PQD4-F1
#
_cell.length_a   1.000
_cell.length_b   1.000
_cell.length_c   1.000
_cell.angle_alpha   90.00
_cell.angle_beta   90.00
_cell.angle_gamma   90.00
#
_symmetry.space_group_name_H-M   'P 1'
#
loop_
_entity.id
_entity.type
_entity.pdbx_description
1 polymer ?
#
loop_
_entity_poly.entity_id
_entity_poly.type
_entity_poly.pdbx_seq_one_letter_code
_entity_poly.pdbx_strand_id
1 'polypeptide(L)'
;MLCMIYPSGNSATRVAQLANIPHENWMQDWPVEVSDPERLDDFARLLLAHKSDWELSYWLLDLVLDSAESHLATTAAQDDPPERTQQLIDTLVAVYEATRAPAIAERLEYWADLENSDPGEMFRVSPLVREARRRVVAQ
;
A
#
# COMPACT_ATOMS: atom_id res chain seq x y z
N MET A 1 25.22 -9.87 5.23
CA MET A 1 24.57 -8.55 5.02
C MET A 1 23.11 -8.75 5.35
N LEU A 2 22.65 -8.28 6.51
CA LEU A 2 21.23 -8.38 6.88
C LEU A 2 20.45 -7.45 5.94
N CYS A 3 19.55 -7.98 5.12
CA CYS A 3 18.57 -7.14 4.43
C CYS A 3 17.71 -6.48 5.51
N MET A 4 17.74 -5.15 5.60
CA MET A 4 16.78 -4.44 6.43
C MET A 4 15.42 -4.52 5.75
N ILE A 5 14.50 -5.24 6.37
CA ILE A 5 13.13 -5.45 5.91
C ILE A 5 12.13 -4.49 6.58
N TYR A 6 12.58 -3.74 7.60
CA TYR A 6 11.78 -2.74 8.29
C TYR A 6 12.36 -1.34 8.09
N PRO A 7 11.51 -0.33 7.78
CA PRO A 7 11.95 1.04 7.64
C PRO A 7 12.27 1.67 8.99
N SER A 8 13.03 2.77 8.99
CA SER A 8 13.33 3.52 10.22
C SER A 8 12.07 4.18 10.80
N GLY A 9 11.93 4.28 12.13
CA GLY A 9 10.79 5.00 12.75
C GLY A 9 10.68 6.47 12.33
N ASN A 10 11.79 7.09 11.93
CA ASN A 10 11.81 8.45 11.39
C ASN A 10 11.10 8.57 10.02
N SER A 11 11.06 7.50 9.24
CA SER A 11 10.41 7.52 7.92
C SER A 11 8.89 7.63 8.02
N ALA A 12 8.24 7.01 9.01
CA ALA A 12 6.80 7.20 9.28
C ALA A 12 6.48 8.67 9.57
N THR A 13 7.30 9.32 10.41
CA THR A 13 7.16 10.75 10.73
C THR A 13 7.31 11.63 9.48
N ARG A 14 8.24 11.30 8.59
CA ARG A 14 8.41 12.00 7.31
C ARG A 14 7.19 11.83 6.41
N VAL A 15 6.63 10.62 6.31
CA VAL A 15 5.40 10.39 5.53
C VAL A 15 4.22 11.15 6.11
N ALA A 16 4.07 11.18 7.44
CA ALA A 16 3.03 11.95 8.10
C ALA A 16 3.07 13.44 7.74
N GLN A 17 4.27 14.02 7.73
CA GLN A 17 4.49 15.41 7.31
C GLN A 17 4.19 15.62 5.82
N LEU A 18 4.65 14.72 4.95
CA LEU A 18 4.42 14.78 3.51
C LEU A 18 2.93 14.68 3.16
N ALA A 19 2.21 13.78 3.83
CA ALA A 19 0.79 13.54 3.64
C ALA A 19 -0.11 14.47 4.45
N ASN A 20 0.46 15.36 5.29
CA ASN A 20 -0.28 16.24 6.18
C ASN A 20 -1.34 15.47 7.02
N ILE A 21 -0.88 14.44 7.73
CA ILE A 21 -1.69 13.58 8.62
C ILE A 21 -1.04 13.50 10.01
N PRO A 22 -1.82 13.27 11.08
CA PRO A 22 -1.27 13.14 12.42
C PRO A 22 -0.37 11.90 12.53
N HIS A 23 0.65 11.98 13.37
CA HIS A 23 1.48 10.83 13.76
C HIS A 23 1.81 10.98 15.25
N GLU A 24 1.05 10.27 16.07
CA GLU A 24 1.11 10.36 17.53
C GLU A 24 1.67 9.07 18.12
N ASN A 25 2.45 9.18 19.19
CA ASN A 25 3.19 8.05 19.77
C ASN A 25 2.31 6.91 20.32
N TRP A 26 1.00 7.13 20.48
CA TRP A 26 0.05 6.11 20.93
C TRP A 26 -0.49 5.24 19.78
N MET A 27 -0.37 5.69 18.52
CA MET A 27 -0.85 4.97 17.35
C MET A 27 0.04 3.74 17.11
N GLN A 28 -0.46 2.55 17.43
CA GLN A 28 0.27 1.29 17.23
C GLN A 28 0.30 0.92 15.73
N ASP A 29 -0.87 0.94 15.08
CA ASP A 29 -1.04 0.64 13.66
C ASP A 29 -1.34 1.94 12.89
N TRP A 30 -0.37 2.85 12.89
CA TRP A 30 -0.56 4.20 12.36
C TRP A 30 -1.22 4.25 10.97
N PRO A 31 -0.79 3.49 9.93
CA PRO A 31 -1.44 3.53 8.63
C PRO A 31 -2.94 3.20 8.66
N VAL A 32 -3.37 2.29 9.53
CA VAL A 32 -4.79 1.93 9.71
C VAL A 32 -5.55 3.11 10.30
N GLU A 33 -5.03 3.69 11.38
CA GLU A 33 -5.65 4.79 12.14
C GLU A 33 -5.82 6.08 11.33
N VAL A 34 -4.95 6.31 10.34
CA VAL A 34 -4.94 7.54 9.53
C VAL A 34 -5.26 7.30 8.06
N SER A 35 -5.59 6.08 7.69
CA SER A 35 -6.11 5.75 6.36
C SER A 35 -7.42 6.49 6.13
N ASP A 36 -7.65 6.88 4.87
CA ASP A 36 -8.82 7.65 4.50
C ASP A 36 -9.18 7.34 3.04
N PRO A 37 -10.30 6.64 2.78
CA PRO A 37 -10.73 6.29 1.43
C PRO A 37 -11.00 7.51 0.55
N GLU A 38 -11.35 8.68 1.13
CA GLU A 38 -11.53 9.92 0.36
C GLU A 38 -10.18 10.49 -0.13
N ARG A 39 -9.08 10.07 0.48
CA ARG A 39 -7.71 10.52 0.17
C ARG A 39 -6.88 9.48 -0.56
N LEU A 40 -7.47 8.37 -0.99
CA LEU A 40 -6.79 7.30 -1.71
C LEU A 40 -5.99 7.83 -2.91
N ASP A 41 -6.61 8.69 -3.73
CA ASP A 41 -5.96 9.28 -4.91
C ASP A 41 -4.80 10.23 -4.53
N ASP A 42 -4.85 10.88 -3.35
CA ASP A 42 -3.75 11.71 -2.84
C ASP A 42 -2.57 10.84 -2.39
N PHE A 43 -2.85 9.78 -1.62
CA PHE A 43 -1.81 8.86 -1.14
C PHE A 43 -1.14 8.13 -2.30
N ALA A 44 -1.90 7.69 -3.31
CA ALA A 44 -1.34 7.07 -4.51
C ALA A 44 -0.41 8.01 -5.29
N ARG A 45 -0.78 9.31 -5.39
CA ARG A 45 0.08 10.32 -6.01
C ARG A 45 1.37 10.54 -5.21
N LEU A 46 1.29 10.61 -3.88
CA LEU A 46 2.47 10.72 -3.02
C LEU A 46 3.38 9.50 -3.14
N LEU A 47 2.81 8.30 -3.13
CA LEU A 47 3.55 7.05 -3.33
C LEU A 47 4.32 7.08 -4.66
N LEU A 48 3.65 7.43 -5.76
CA LEU A 48 4.27 7.50 -7.07
C LEU A 48 5.37 8.57 -7.15
N ALA A 49 5.16 9.72 -6.52
CA ALA A 49 6.13 10.82 -6.48
C ALA A 49 7.41 10.45 -5.69
N HIS A 50 7.28 9.58 -4.69
CA HIS A 50 8.38 9.17 -3.80
C HIS A 50 8.83 7.72 -4.01
N LYS A 51 8.40 7.06 -5.09
CA LYS A 51 8.59 5.63 -5.35
C LYS A 51 10.03 5.11 -5.34
N SER A 52 11.03 5.96 -5.42
CA SER A 52 12.45 5.58 -5.36
C SER A 52 13.02 5.55 -3.94
N ASP A 53 12.30 6.09 -2.95
CA ASP A 53 12.65 6.02 -1.52
C ASP A 53 11.86 4.86 -0.90
N TRP A 54 12.52 3.71 -0.69
CA TRP A 54 11.84 2.51 -0.23
C TRP A 54 11.27 2.65 1.18
N GLU A 55 11.90 3.45 2.06
CA GLU A 55 11.40 3.63 3.43
C GLU A 55 10.10 4.45 3.40
N LEU A 56 10.04 5.52 2.61
CA LEU A 56 8.80 6.28 2.45
C LEU A 56 7.73 5.46 1.72
N SER A 57 8.15 4.72 0.68
CA SER A 57 7.25 3.89 -0.12
C SER A 57 6.60 2.79 0.71
N TYR A 58 7.30 2.23 1.70
CA TYR A 58 6.73 1.23 2.62
C TYR A 58 5.49 1.78 3.32
N TRP A 59 5.60 2.93 3.97
CA TRP A 59 4.49 3.54 4.72
C TRP A 59 3.39 4.08 3.81
N LEU A 60 3.76 4.70 2.68
CA LEU A 60 2.80 5.20 1.71
C LEU A 60 2.02 4.06 1.04
N LEU A 61 2.65 2.90 0.82
CA LEU A 61 1.99 1.71 0.31
C LEU A 61 0.93 1.20 1.28
N ASP A 62 1.23 1.15 2.58
CA ASP A 62 0.24 0.77 3.60
C ASP A 62 -0.93 1.75 3.63
N LEU A 63 -0.67 3.06 3.63
CA LEU A 63 -1.74 4.08 3.56
C LEU A 63 -2.63 3.92 2.32
N VAL A 64 -2.03 3.63 1.16
CA VAL A 64 -2.77 3.39 -0.09
C VAL A 64 -3.64 2.14 0.03
N LEU A 65 -3.09 1.04 0.55
CA LEU A 65 -3.80 -0.24 0.63
C LEU A 65 -4.89 -0.25 1.70
N ASP A 66 -4.64 0.31 2.89
CA ASP A 66 -5.66 0.49 3.93
C ASP A 66 -6.80 1.41 3.46
N SER A 67 -6.47 2.49 2.75
CA SER A 67 -7.49 3.40 2.18
C SER A 67 -8.29 2.74 1.06
N ALA A 68 -7.64 1.93 0.21
CA ALA A 68 -8.31 1.16 -0.83
C ALA A 68 -9.20 0.05 -0.24
N GLU A 69 -8.76 -0.62 0.83
CA GLU A 69 -9.54 -1.61 1.57
C GLU A 69 -10.85 -0.99 2.09
N SER A 70 -10.73 0.15 2.76
CA SER A 70 -11.85 0.92 3.28
C SER A 70 -12.80 1.42 2.17
N HIS A 71 -12.25 1.82 1.03
CA HIS A 71 -13.02 2.25 -0.14
C HIS A 71 -13.85 1.09 -0.72
N LEU A 72 -13.24 -0.08 -0.89
CA LEU A 72 -13.90 -1.29 -1.39
C LEU A 72 -14.94 -1.84 -0.41
N ALA A 73 -14.79 -1.58 0.88
CA ALA A 73 -15.78 -1.97 1.89
C ALA A 73 -17.06 -1.11 1.85
N THR A 74 -16.96 0.14 1.38
CA THR A 74 -18.04 1.14 1.42
C THR A 74 -18.66 1.42 0.05
N THR A 75 -17.96 1.12 -1.04
CA THR A 75 -18.39 1.36 -2.41
C THR A 75 -19.07 0.11 -2.99
N ALA A 76 -20.23 0.27 -3.65
CA ALA A 76 -20.83 -0.83 -4.37
C ALA A 76 -19.92 -1.24 -5.53
N ALA A 77 -19.74 -2.54 -5.79
CA ALA A 77 -18.85 -3.05 -6.84
C ALA A 77 -19.14 -2.53 -8.27
N GLN A 78 -20.29 -1.88 -8.48
CA GLN A 78 -20.70 -1.28 -9.75
C GLN A 78 -20.18 0.15 -9.93
N ASP A 79 -19.72 0.78 -8.84
CA ASP A 79 -19.33 2.19 -8.78
C ASP A 79 -17.80 2.39 -8.76
N ASP A 80 -17.00 1.33 -8.61
CA ASP A 80 -15.53 1.44 -8.72
C ASP A 80 -15.09 1.37 -10.20
N PRO A 81 -14.54 2.45 -10.77
CA PRO A 81 -14.10 2.44 -12.16
C PRO A 81 -12.91 1.47 -12.35
N PRO A 82 -12.97 0.56 -13.34
CA PRO A 82 -11.87 -0.38 -13.63
C PRO A 82 -10.51 0.31 -13.84
N GLU A 83 -10.53 1.55 -14.32
CA GLU A 83 -9.33 2.38 -14.52
C GLU A 83 -8.59 2.67 -13.21
N ARG A 84 -9.30 2.92 -12.10
CA ARG A 84 -8.67 3.18 -10.79
C ARG A 84 -7.97 1.93 -10.28
N THR A 85 -8.64 0.78 -10.34
CA THR A 85 -8.03 -0.50 -9.97
C THR A 85 -6.75 -0.76 -10.77
N GLN A 86 -6.79 -0.55 -12.09
CA GLN A 86 -5.61 -0.73 -12.94
C GLN A 86 -4.48 0.25 -12.57
N GLN A 87 -4.82 1.51 -12.29
CA GLN A 87 -3.85 2.53 -11.88
C GLN A 87 -3.18 2.19 -10.53
N LEU A 88 -3.92 1.63 -9.57
CA LEU A 88 -3.36 1.15 -8.31
C LEU A 88 -2.37 0.00 -8.55
N ILE A 89 -2.76 -0.99 -9.36
CA ILE A 89 -1.88 -2.11 -9.74
C ILE A 89 -0.57 -1.58 -10.35
N ASP A 90 -0.67 -0.67 -11.33
CA ASP A 90 0.49 -0.11 -12.01
C ASP A 90 1.37 0.72 -11.06
N THR A 91 0.76 1.40 -10.09
CA THR A 91 1.48 2.13 -9.04
C THR A 91 2.29 1.18 -8.16
N LEU A 92 1.69 0.08 -7.69
CA LEU A 92 2.37 -0.92 -6.86
C LEU A 92 3.56 -1.56 -7.60
N VAL A 93 3.36 -1.91 -8.88
CA VAL A 93 4.44 -2.45 -9.73
C VAL A 93 5.55 -1.43 -9.90
N ALA A 94 5.23 -0.17 -10.21
CA ALA A 94 6.22 0.88 -10.41
C ALA A 94 7.06 1.17 -9.15
N VAL A 95 6.47 1.05 -7.96
CA VAL A 95 7.18 1.21 -6.68
C VAL A 95 8.17 0.06 -6.47
N TYR A 96 7.73 -1.18 -6.69
CA TYR A 96 8.65 -2.31 -6.59
C TYR A 96 9.79 -2.21 -7.62
N GLU A 97 9.49 -1.86 -8.87
CA GLU A 97 10.50 -1.72 -9.91
C GLU A 97 11.54 -0.65 -9.59
N ALA A 98 11.10 0.49 -9.04
CA ALA A 98 11.97 1.61 -8.70
C ALA A 98 12.87 1.32 -7.49
N THR A 99 12.41 0.51 -6.53
CA THR A 99 13.16 0.23 -5.29
C THR A 99 13.92 -1.09 -5.34
N ARG A 100 13.33 -2.12 -5.96
CA ARG A 100 13.71 -3.55 -5.83
C ARG A 100 13.94 -3.97 -4.37
N ALA A 101 13.27 -3.31 -3.44
CA ALA A 101 13.51 -3.48 -2.01
C ALA A 101 12.74 -4.70 -1.47
N PRO A 102 13.40 -5.61 -0.73
CA PRO A 102 12.74 -6.77 -0.14
C PRO A 102 11.58 -6.41 0.79
N ALA A 103 11.69 -5.32 1.54
CA ALA A 103 10.62 -4.81 2.40
C ALA A 103 9.31 -4.53 1.63
N ILE A 104 9.42 -4.02 0.39
CA ILE A 104 8.25 -3.75 -0.46
C ILE A 104 7.65 -5.06 -0.98
N ALA A 105 8.49 -6.03 -1.38
CA ALA A 105 8.00 -7.35 -1.77
C ALA A 105 7.26 -8.03 -0.62
N GLU A 106 7.81 -8.01 0.60
CA GLU A 106 7.16 -8.61 1.79
C GLU A 106 5.82 -7.94 2.10
N ARG A 107 5.69 -6.61 1.97
CA ARG A 107 4.39 -5.95 2.13
C ARG A 107 3.39 -6.36 1.04
N LEU A 108 3.82 -6.48 -0.21
CA LEU A 108 2.95 -7.00 -1.26
C LEU A 108 2.52 -8.45 -0.99
N GLU A 109 3.36 -9.27 -0.36
CA GLU A 109 3.00 -10.64 0.04
C GLU A 109 1.98 -10.66 1.17
N TYR A 110 2.18 -9.85 2.21
CA TYR A 110 1.22 -9.68 3.30
C TYR A 110 -0.16 -9.29 2.77
N TRP A 111 -0.23 -8.24 1.97
CA TRP A 111 -1.49 -7.72 1.44
C TRP A 111 -2.10 -8.58 0.33
N ALA A 112 -1.31 -9.42 -0.35
CA ALA A 112 -1.84 -10.40 -1.29
C ALA A 112 -2.56 -11.55 -0.59
N ASP A 113 -2.30 -11.74 0.71
CA ASP A 113 -2.95 -12.73 1.56
C ASP A 113 -3.09 -14.11 0.88
N LEU A 114 -1.94 -14.68 0.49
CA LEU A 114 -1.92 -15.88 -0.35
C LEU A 114 -2.35 -17.16 0.38
N GLU A 115 -2.38 -17.12 1.71
CA GLU A 115 -2.69 -18.28 2.55
C GLU A 115 -4.20 -18.46 2.73
N ASN A 116 -4.97 -17.38 2.66
CA ASN A 116 -6.42 -17.43 2.78
C ASN A 116 -7.10 -17.69 1.43
N SER A 117 -8.03 -18.65 1.45
CA SER A 117 -8.85 -19.04 0.30
C SER A 117 -10.33 -18.71 0.47
N ASP A 118 -10.76 -18.35 1.69
CA ASP A 118 -12.10 -17.85 1.96
C ASP A 118 -12.18 -16.35 1.64
N PRO A 119 -13.00 -15.92 0.64
CA PRO A 119 -13.18 -14.51 0.33
C PRO A 119 -13.71 -13.66 1.49
N GLY A 120 -14.35 -14.27 2.50
CA GLY A 120 -14.82 -13.58 3.70
C GLY A 120 -13.73 -13.26 4.72
N GLU A 121 -12.60 -13.95 4.66
CA GLU A 121 -11.44 -13.78 5.55
C GLU A 121 -10.30 -13.00 4.90
N MET A 122 -10.32 -12.86 3.58
CA MET A 122 -9.33 -12.10 2.81
C MET A 122 -9.56 -10.58 2.90
N PHE A 123 -8.47 -9.81 2.84
CA PHE A 123 -8.57 -8.38 2.51
C PHE A 123 -9.26 -8.20 1.15
N ARG A 124 -10.13 -7.20 1.03
CA ARG A 124 -10.79 -6.82 -0.22
C ARG A 124 -9.81 -6.38 -1.28
N VAL A 125 -8.68 -5.78 -0.89
CA VAL A 125 -7.60 -5.41 -1.80
C VAL A 125 -6.79 -6.60 -2.32
N SER A 126 -6.84 -7.77 -1.65
CA SER A 126 -5.99 -8.92 -2.01
C SER A 126 -5.99 -9.29 -3.50
N PRO A 127 -7.13 -9.29 -4.24
CA PRO A 127 -7.12 -9.58 -5.68
C PRO A 127 -6.24 -8.63 -6.51
N LEU A 128 -6.25 -7.32 -6.22
CA LEU A 128 -5.42 -6.35 -6.95
C LEU A 128 -3.95 -6.45 -6.57
N VAL A 129 -3.65 -6.73 -5.30
CA VAL A 129 -2.26 -6.91 -4.83
C VAL A 129 -1.66 -8.20 -5.38
N ARG A 130 -2.45 -9.27 -5.46
CA ARG A 130 -2.05 -10.53 -6.13
C ARG A 130 -1.68 -10.28 -7.59
N GLU A 131 -2.43 -9.44 -8.30
CA GLU A 131 -2.10 -9.08 -9.69
C GLU A 131 -0.80 -8.28 -9.79
N ALA A 132 -0.61 -7.25 -8.95
CA ALA A 132 0.64 -6.50 -8.92
C ALA A 132 1.84 -7.42 -8.61
N ARG A 133 1.69 -8.31 -7.62
CA ARG A 133 2.71 -9.32 -7.26
C ARG A 133 3.04 -10.25 -8.42
N ARG A 134 2.04 -10.76 -9.16
CA ARG A 134 2.29 -11.60 -10.34
C ARG A 134 3.17 -10.90 -11.37
N ARG A 135 2.91 -9.62 -11.64
CA ARG A 135 3.70 -8.81 -12.57
C ARG A 135 5.11 -8.57 -12.08
N VAL A 136 5.29 -8.40 -10.77
CA VAL A 136 6.59 -8.25 -10.12
C VAL A 136 7.43 -9.53 -10.20
N VAL A 137 6.83 -10.70 -9.94
CA VAL A 137 7.52 -12.01 -9.92
C VAL A 137 7.83 -12.54 -11.32
N ALA A 138 7.07 -12.12 -12.34
CA ALA A 138 7.31 -12.52 -13.72
C ALA A 138 8.51 -11.82 -14.40
N GLN A 139 9.18 -10.90 -13.71
CA GLN A 139 10.36 -10.14 -14.18
C GLN A 139 11.67 -10.76 -13.71
#